data_AF-A0A6J1AFS9-F1
#
_entry.id   AF-A0A6J1AFS9-F1
#
_cell.length_a   1.000
_cell.length_b   1.000
_cell.length_c   1.000
_cell.angle_alpha   90.00
_cell.angle_beta   90.00
_cell.angle_gamma   90.00
#
_symmetry.space_group_name_H-M   'P 1'
#
loop_
_entity.id
_entity.type
_entity.pdbx_description
1 polymer ?
#
loop_
_entity_poly.entity_id
_entity_poly.type
_entity_poly.pdbx_seq_one_letter_code
_entity_poly.pdbx_strand_id
1 'polypeptide(L)'
;MQSFIGGSIRLGQRHGFYSWSGAHFKANRAYLATNNSSRLIHGSNNSINSSRNHLLQSLGLAAMMSTCSSRSMTTAASPTPDSSQSVTDVPPQIKFKRLDKTAKHIMQILDKEAVEEVKAQREIPDIKPGNIVQLRVEVPENKRRVSTIKGIVIARRNAGLNSTFRLRRMVAGVGVESLFPLYSPNIKEIKVLDKKKVRRAKLYYLRDKMNALR
;
A
#
# COMPACT_ATOMS: atom_id res chain seq x y z
N MET A 1 23.82 9.41 -82.07
CA MET A 1 22.69 8.76 -82.73
C MET A 1 22.92 7.26 -82.69
N GLN A 2 22.17 6.53 -81.86
CA GLN A 2 21.77 5.14 -82.08
C GLN A 2 20.75 4.80 -80.99
N SER A 3 19.63 4.24 -81.43
CA SER A 3 18.38 4.10 -80.72
C SER A 3 17.83 2.71 -81.01
N PHE A 4 17.56 1.91 -79.98
CA PHE A 4 16.70 0.70 -79.96
C PHE A 4 16.39 0.46 -78.46
N ILE A 5 15.20 0.71 -77.90
CA ILE A 5 13.89 0.05 -78.02
C ILE A 5 13.96 -1.48 -77.86
N GLY A 6 13.35 -2.00 -76.77
CA GLY A 6 12.53 -3.21 -76.85
C GLY A 6 12.69 -4.27 -75.77
N GLY A 7 11.69 -4.36 -74.88
CA GLY A 7 11.17 -5.61 -74.30
C GLY A 7 11.85 -6.14 -73.01
N SER A 8 11.20 -6.93 -72.14
CA SER A 8 9.82 -7.40 -72.01
C SER A 8 9.74 -8.28 -70.75
N ILE A 9 8.56 -8.35 -70.12
CA ILE A 9 8.00 -9.53 -69.40
C ILE A 9 8.44 -9.90 -67.96
N ARG A 10 7.42 -9.85 -67.06
CA ARG A 10 6.97 -10.77 -65.97
C ARG A 10 8.02 -11.26 -64.94
N LEU A 11 7.72 -11.35 -63.64
CA LEU A 11 6.63 -12.09 -63.01
C LEU A 11 6.39 -11.55 -61.59
N GLY A 12 5.13 -11.52 -61.17
CA GLY A 12 4.76 -11.37 -59.78
C GLY A 12 5.03 -12.66 -58.99
N GLN A 13 5.36 -12.50 -57.71
CA GLN A 13 5.04 -13.47 -56.67
C GLN A 13 4.55 -12.74 -55.42
N ARG A 14 3.25 -12.91 -55.17
CA ARG A 14 2.64 -12.85 -53.83
C ARG A 14 3.03 -14.11 -53.05
N HIS A 15 2.68 -14.13 -51.76
CA HIS A 15 2.79 -15.17 -50.72
C HIS A 15 3.87 -14.82 -49.67
N GLY A 16 3.62 -14.83 -48.36
CA GLY A 16 2.54 -15.47 -47.64
C GLY A 16 2.16 -14.76 -46.34
N PHE A 17 0.85 -14.79 -46.09
CA PHE A 17 0.22 -14.70 -44.78
C PHE A 17 0.74 -15.85 -43.91
N TYR A 18 1.28 -15.54 -42.73
CA TYR A 18 1.37 -16.51 -41.64
C TYR A 18 0.22 -16.24 -40.68
N SER A 19 -0.86 -17.00 -40.85
CA SER A 19 -1.86 -17.21 -39.79
C SER A 19 -1.25 -18.18 -38.78
N TRP A 20 -1.32 -17.83 -37.49
CA TRP A 20 -1.06 -18.77 -36.42
C TRP A 20 -2.37 -19.05 -35.70
N SER A 21 -2.88 -20.23 -35.97
CA SER A 21 -4.01 -20.87 -35.33
C SER A 21 -3.66 -21.33 -33.91
N GLY A 22 -4.56 -21.00 -32.98
CA GLY A 22 -5.02 -21.85 -31.88
C GLY A 22 -4.02 -22.74 -31.15
N ALA A 23 -3.59 -22.31 -29.96
CA ALA A 23 -3.20 -23.22 -28.90
C ALA A 23 -4.08 -22.94 -27.66
N HIS A 24 -5.10 -23.78 -27.54
CA HIS A 24 -6.03 -23.87 -26.43
C HIS A 24 -5.33 -24.58 -25.26
N PHE A 25 -4.69 -23.84 -24.34
CA PHE A 25 -4.09 -24.44 -23.14
C PHE A 25 -5.06 -24.35 -21.95
N LYS A 26 -5.50 -25.54 -21.54
CA LYS A 26 -6.45 -25.82 -20.46
C LYS A 26 -5.98 -25.23 -19.13
N ALA A 27 -6.95 -24.71 -18.39
CA ALA A 27 -6.83 -24.32 -17.00
C ALA A 27 -6.39 -25.49 -16.11
N ASN A 28 -5.38 -25.27 -15.27
CA ASN A 28 -5.13 -26.08 -14.08
C ASN A 28 -5.39 -25.22 -12.84
N ARG A 29 -6.66 -25.23 -12.42
CA ARG A 29 -7.11 -24.81 -11.08
C ARG A 29 -7.06 -26.06 -10.20
N ALA A 30 -5.91 -26.33 -9.60
CA ALA A 30 -5.77 -27.38 -8.60
C ALA A 30 -5.92 -26.76 -7.21
N TYR A 31 -7.04 -27.10 -6.58
CA TYR A 31 -7.33 -26.88 -5.17
C TYR A 31 -6.37 -27.73 -4.32
N LEU A 32 -5.73 -27.13 -3.33
CA LEU A 32 -5.18 -27.86 -2.18
C LEU A 32 -6.04 -27.52 -0.97
N ALA A 33 -7.10 -28.30 -0.80
CA ALA A 33 -7.84 -28.43 0.44
C ALA A 33 -7.19 -29.57 1.24
N THR A 34 -6.53 -29.24 2.34
CA THR A 34 -6.06 -30.23 3.31
C THR A 34 -6.73 -29.96 4.65
N ASN A 35 -7.76 -30.78 4.91
CA ASN A 35 -8.16 -31.39 6.18
C ASN A 35 -7.78 -30.64 7.46
N ASN A 36 -8.75 -29.93 8.03
CA ASN A 36 -8.75 -29.66 9.47
C ASN A 36 -9.80 -30.54 10.14
N SER A 37 -9.29 -31.50 10.91
CA SER A 37 -10.07 -32.39 11.77
C SER A 37 -10.97 -31.61 12.72
N SER A 38 -12.23 -32.00 12.70
CA SER A 38 -13.24 -31.80 13.72
C SER A 38 -12.71 -32.13 15.12
N ARG A 39 -12.80 -31.17 16.05
CA ARG A 39 -12.91 -31.48 17.48
C ARG A 39 -14.07 -30.69 18.06
N LEU A 40 -15.16 -31.44 18.26
CA LEU A 40 -16.35 -31.08 19.01
C LEU A 40 -15.96 -30.84 20.47
N ILE A 41 -16.36 -29.69 21.02
CA ILE A 41 -16.64 -29.58 22.46
C ILE A 41 -18.04 -28.99 22.58
N HIS A 42 -18.89 -29.79 23.23
CA HIS A 42 -20.26 -29.49 23.57
C HIS A 42 -20.29 -28.41 24.66
N GLY A 43 -21.20 -27.44 24.55
CA GLY A 43 -21.32 -26.35 25.52
C GLY A 43 -22.66 -25.64 25.40
N SER A 44 -23.70 -26.34 25.85
CA SER A 44 -24.98 -25.87 26.41
C SER A 44 -25.45 -24.43 26.15
N ASN A 45 -26.59 -24.35 25.46
CA ASN A 45 -27.73 -23.45 25.63
C ASN A 45 -27.64 -22.37 26.74
N ASN A 46 -27.90 -21.11 26.37
CA ASN A 46 -29.02 -20.41 27.00
C ASN A 46 -29.59 -19.31 26.11
N SER A 47 -30.86 -19.50 25.77
CA SER A 47 -31.79 -18.53 25.22
C SER A 47 -32.18 -17.55 26.33
N ILE A 48 -32.00 -16.25 26.12
CA ILE A 48 -32.75 -15.21 26.83
C ILE A 48 -33.38 -14.30 25.78
N ASN A 49 -34.65 -14.59 25.50
CA ASN A 49 -35.61 -13.64 24.95
C ASN A 49 -36.04 -12.64 26.04
N SER A 50 -36.73 -11.58 25.60
CA SER A 50 -37.52 -10.60 26.39
C SER A 50 -36.73 -9.31 26.71
N SER A 51 -37.19 -8.09 26.46
CA SER A 51 -38.50 -7.60 26.04
C SER A 51 -38.42 -6.11 25.65
N ARG A 52 -39.19 -5.73 24.61
CA ARG A 52 -40.12 -4.58 24.54
C ARG A 52 -39.71 -3.15 25.00
N ASN A 53 -40.03 -2.21 24.09
CA ASN A 53 -40.72 -0.91 24.31
C ASN A 53 -39.85 0.24 24.90
N HIS A 54 -39.99 1.54 24.58
CA HIS A 54 -40.84 2.36 23.70
C HIS A 54 -40.22 3.78 23.62
N LEU A 55 -40.76 4.61 22.72
CA LEU A 55 -40.53 6.05 22.47
C LEU A 55 -40.14 6.95 23.67
N LEU A 56 -39.37 8.02 23.39
CA LEU A 56 -39.92 9.39 23.30
C LEU A 56 -38.92 10.40 22.71
N GLN A 57 -39.46 11.22 21.82
CA GLN A 57 -38.88 12.45 21.28
C GLN A 57 -38.90 13.53 22.37
N SER A 58 -37.89 14.41 22.40
CA SER A 58 -38.11 15.78 22.86
C SER A 58 -37.13 16.74 22.18
N LEU A 59 -37.69 17.88 21.83
CA LEU A 59 -37.12 19.00 21.09
C LEU A 59 -36.07 19.75 21.93
N GLY A 60 -35.04 20.26 21.26
CA GLY A 60 -34.11 21.25 21.83
C GLY A 60 -33.93 22.41 20.85
N LEU A 61 -34.67 23.50 21.10
CA LEU A 61 -34.57 24.79 20.41
C LEU A 61 -34.15 25.84 21.47
N ALA A 62 -33.09 26.60 21.19
CA ALA A 62 -32.64 27.90 21.75
C ALA A 62 -31.10 27.89 21.86
N ALA A 63 -30.29 28.62 21.07
CA ALA A 63 -30.23 30.05 20.77
C ALA A 63 -29.60 30.93 21.88
N MET A 64 -28.40 31.43 21.54
CA MET A 64 -27.86 32.80 21.74
C MET A 64 -27.48 33.34 23.12
N MET A 65 -26.48 34.24 23.07
CA MET A 65 -25.98 35.20 24.07
C MET A 65 -25.01 34.57 25.10
N SER A 66 -23.70 34.76 25.09
CA SER A 66 -22.88 35.97 24.90
C SER A 66 -23.21 37.09 25.89
N THR A 67 -22.58 37.05 27.07
CA THR A 67 -22.29 38.21 27.89
C THR A 67 -20.89 38.08 28.49
N CYS A 68 -19.99 38.88 27.94
CA CYS A 68 -18.78 39.36 28.56
C CYS A 68 -19.12 40.49 29.56
N SER A 69 -18.50 40.45 30.74
CA SER A 69 -18.24 41.55 31.71
C SER A 69 -18.10 40.90 33.08
N SER A 70 -17.24 41.32 33.99
CA SER A 70 -16.20 42.32 34.02
C SER A 70 -15.43 42.09 35.33
N ARG A 71 -14.14 42.39 35.28
CA ARG A 71 -13.17 42.53 36.35
C ARG A 71 -13.71 43.21 37.63
N SER A 72 -13.44 42.63 38.80
CA SER A 72 -13.29 43.37 40.05
C SER A 72 -12.20 42.74 40.92
N MET A 73 -11.20 43.58 41.25
CA MET A 73 -10.11 43.32 42.16
C MET A 73 -10.57 43.63 43.59
N THR A 74 -10.30 42.74 44.54
CA THR A 74 -10.26 43.10 45.97
C THR A 74 -9.08 42.39 46.63
N THR A 75 -8.37 43.20 47.40
CA THR A 75 -7.08 43.01 48.05
C THR A 75 -7.18 42.26 49.39
N ALA A 76 -6.13 41.47 49.65
CA ALA A 76 -5.47 41.20 50.93
C ALA A 76 -6.27 40.60 52.11
N ALA A 77 -6.01 39.30 52.37
CA ALA A 77 -5.72 38.77 53.71
C ALA A 77 -5.01 37.41 53.60
N SER A 78 -3.97 37.21 54.40
CA SER A 78 -3.22 35.97 54.66
C SER A 78 -3.10 35.80 56.18
N PRO A 79 -2.76 34.65 56.79
CA PRO A 79 -2.63 33.28 56.29
C PRO A 79 -3.42 32.25 57.16
N THR A 80 -3.80 31.10 56.61
CA THR A 80 -4.06 29.88 57.40
C THR A 80 -3.20 28.75 56.84
N PRO A 81 -2.30 28.16 57.65
CA PRO A 81 -1.70 26.88 57.30
C PRO A 81 -2.72 25.84 57.74
N ASP A 82 -3.58 25.41 56.82
CA ASP A 82 -4.31 24.19 57.08
C ASP A 82 -4.27 23.22 55.90
N SER A 83 -4.04 22.00 56.35
CA SER A 83 -3.70 20.79 55.64
C SER A 83 -4.82 20.32 54.72
N SER A 84 -4.42 19.49 53.76
CA SER A 84 -5.27 18.68 52.86
C SER A 84 -5.79 19.35 51.58
N GLN A 85 -4.89 19.64 50.65
CA GLN A 85 -5.22 19.36 49.24
C GLN A 85 -5.36 17.84 49.10
N SER A 86 -6.58 17.33 49.24
CA SER A 86 -6.90 15.99 48.77
C SER A 86 -6.75 16.01 47.25
N VAL A 87 -5.59 15.55 46.77
CA VAL A 87 -5.44 15.09 45.40
C VAL A 87 -6.50 14.01 45.24
N THR A 88 -7.61 14.35 44.58
CA THR A 88 -8.58 13.33 44.20
C THR A 88 -7.89 12.54 43.09
N ASP A 89 -7.14 11.52 43.49
CA ASP A 89 -6.64 10.43 42.64
C ASP A 89 -7.86 9.66 42.12
N VAL A 90 -8.67 10.29 41.27
CA VAL A 90 -9.73 9.61 40.55
C VAL A 90 -9.01 8.78 39.50
N PRO A 91 -9.02 7.43 39.61
CA PRO A 91 -8.35 6.60 38.64
C PRO A 91 -8.93 6.92 37.26
N PRO A 92 -8.08 7.11 36.23
CA PRO A 92 -8.56 7.49 34.91
C PRO A 92 -9.55 6.42 34.44
N GLN A 93 -10.81 6.81 34.22
CA GLN A 93 -11.82 5.89 33.73
C GLN A 93 -11.41 5.39 32.34
N ILE A 94 -11.06 4.11 32.25
CA ILE A 94 -10.67 3.46 31.01
C ILE A 94 -11.93 3.34 30.14
N LYS A 95 -12.03 4.21 29.14
CA LYS A 95 -13.10 4.12 28.13
C LYS A 95 -12.79 2.97 27.18
N PHE A 96 -13.39 1.81 27.42
CA PHE A 96 -13.30 0.68 26.51
C PHE A 96 -13.87 1.06 25.14
N LYS A 97 -13.02 1.02 24.11
CA LYS A 97 -13.46 1.15 22.72
C LYS A 97 -14.10 -0.16 22.27
N ARG A 98 -14.94 -0.10 21.24
CA ARG A 98 -15.45 -1.28 20.53
C ARG A 98 -14.29 -2.16 20.08
N LEU A 99 -14.46 -3.48 20.16
CA LEU A 99 -13.44 -4.47 19.83
C LEU A 99 -12.85 -4.25 18.42
N ASP A 100 -13.68 -3.93 17.43
CA ASP A 100 -13.21 -3.66 16.06
C ASP A 100 -12.21 -2.49 15.97
N LYS A 101 -12.45 -1.45 16.78
CA LYS A 101 -11.56 -0.27 16.82
C LYS A 101 -10.26 -0.62 17.51
N THR A 102 -10.33 -1.38 18.61
CA THR A 102 -9.16 -1.85 19.34
C THR A 102 -8.32 -2.81 18.48
N ALA A 103 -8.95 -3.78 17.81
CA ALA A 103 -8.28 -4.70 16.90
C ALA A 103 -7.60 -3.97 15.74
N LYS A 104 -8.29 -3.03 15.09
CA LYS A 104 -7.70 -2.19 14.04
C LYS A 104 -6.51 -1.38 14.55
N HIS A 105 -6.59 -0.87 15.78
CA HIS A 105 -5.51 -0.12 16.38
C HIS A 105 -4.30 -1.01 16.69
N ILE A 106 -4.52 -2.21 17.23
CA ILE A 106 -3.47 -3.21 17.46
C ILE A 106 -2.77 -3.55 16.15
N MET A 107 -3.51 -3.84 15.07
CA MET A 107 -2.90 -4.12 13.76
C MET A 107 -2.05 -2.96 13.25
N GLN A 108 -2.48 -1.72 13.45
CA GLN A 108 -1.69 -0.54 13.08
C GLN A 108 -0.41 -0.38 13.91
N ILE A 109 -0.43 -0.81 15.17
CA ILE A 109 0.76 -0.81 16.03
C ILE A 109 1.75 -1.85 15.51
N LEU A 110 1.31 -3.09 15.31
CA LEU A 110 2.14 -4.17 14.80
C LEU A 110 2.78 -3.83 13.43
N ASP A 111 2.00 -3.22 12.52
CA ASP A 111 2.50 -2.79 11.21
C ASP A 111 3.61 -1.72 11.33
N LYS A 112 3.52 -0.83 12.32
CA LYS A 112 4.51 0.23 12.54
C LYS A 112 5.78 -0.33 13.14
N GLU A 113 5.65 -1.14 14.20
CA GLU A 113 6.77 -1.81 14.87
C GLU A 113 7.60 -2.61 13.86
N ALA A 114 6.95 -3.45 13.05
CA ALA A 114 7.64 -4.24 12.03
C ALA A 114 8.36 -3.37 10.97
N VAL A 115 7.80 -2.21 10.61
CA VAL A 115 8.46 -1.28 9.66
C VAL A 115 9.66 -0.60 10.31
N GLU A 116 9.59 -0.25 11.59
CA GLU A 116 10.68 0.37 12.34
C GLU A 116 11.85 -0.59 12.52
N GLU A 117 11.58 -1.87 12.84
CA GLU A 117 12.60 -2.92 12.91
C GLU A 117 13.37 -3.06 11.59
N VAL A 118 12.66 -3.14 10.46
CA VAL A 118 13.30 -3.28 9.14
C VAL A 118 14.10 -2.03 8.76
N LYS A 119 13.62 -0.83 9.13
CA LYS A 119 14.33 0.43 8.88
C LYS A 119 15.58 0.58 9.75
N ALA A 120 15.57 0.03 10.97
CA ALA A 120 16.74 0.03 11.84
C ALA A 120 17.87 -0.87 11.28
N GLN A 121 17.51 -1.97 10.61
CA GLN A 121 18.46 -2.90 10.01
C GLN A 121 19.07 -2.39 8.69
N ARG A 122 18.36 -1.54 7.95
CA ARG A 122 18.83 -1.04 6.64
C ARG A 122 18.28 0.33 6.27
N GLU A 123 19.12 1.09 5.59
CA GLU A 123 18.70 2.37 5.01
C GLU A 123 17.86 2.16 3.75
N ILE A 124 16.63 2.68 3.78
CA ILE A 124 15.70 2.62 2.65
C ILE A 124 15.45 4.05 2.16
N PRO A 125 15.85 4.39 0.92
CA PRO A 125 15.64 5.72 0.39
C PRO A 125 14.16 5.99 0.10
N ASP A 126 13.78 7.28 0.06
CA ASP A 126 12.42 7.66 -0.34
C ASP A 126 12.21 7.52 -1.85
N ILE A 127 11.55 6.42 -2.24
CA ILE A 127 11.28 6.11 -3.65
C ILE A 127 9.96 6.75 -4.09
N LYS A 128 10.01 7.60 -5.11
CA LYS A 128 8.81 8.20 -5.71
C LYS A 128 8.60 7.71 -7.15
N PRO A 129 7.34 7.69 -7.64
CA PRO A 129 7.08 7.50 -9.07
C PRO A 129 7.87 8.51 -9.90
N GLY A 130 8.48 8.06 -11.00
CA GLY A 130 9.38 8.88 -11.82
C GLY A 130 10.87 8.77 -11.45
N ASN A 131 11.22 8.18 -10.31
CA ASN A 131 12.60 7.87 -9.99
C ASN A 131 13.12 6.71 -10.86
N ILE A 132 14.35 6.81 -11.33
CA ILE A 132 15.11 5.71 -11.93
C ILE A 132 15.91 5.06 -10.80
N VAL A 133 15.67 3.78 -10.56
CA VAL A 133 16.22 3.04 -9.43
C VAL A 133 17.02 1.85 -9.94
N GLN A 134 18.14 1.58 -9.29
CA GLN A 134 18.91 0.36 -9.42
C GLN A 134 18.76 -0.47 -8.14
N LEU A 135 18.29 -1.70 -8.31
CA LEU A 135 18.08 -2.68 -7.25
C LEU A 135 19.14 -3.78 -7.36
N ARG A 136 19.67 -4.20 -6.23
CA ARG A 136 20.43 -5.44 -6.08
C ARG A 136 19.56 -6.45 -5.34
N VAL A 137 19.15 -7.50 -6.04
CA VAL A 137 18.19 -8.50 -5.54
C VAL A 137 18.84 -9.87 -5.52
N GLU A 138 18.75 -10.55 -4.39
CA GLU A 138 19.08 -11.96 -4.25
C GLU A 138 17.91 -12.81 -4.76
N VAL A 139 18.17 -13.70 -5.72
CA VAL A 139 17.15 -14.57 -6.29
C VAL A 139 17.26 -15.94 -5.63
N PRO A 140 16.19 -16.45 -4.98
CA PRO A 140 16.26 -17.68 -4.19
C PRO A 140 16.67 -18.92 -5.02
N GLU A 141 16.32 -18.96 -6.30
CA GLU A 141 16.70 -20.03 -7.23
C GLU A 141 18.21 -20.05 -7.52
N ASN A 142 18.85 -18.87 -7.52
CA ASN A 142 20.25 -18.66 -7.87
C ASN A 142 21.00 -18.05 -6.68
N LYS A 143 21.08 -18.79 -5.57
CA LYS A 143 21.65 -18.33 -4.28
C LYS A 143 23.06 -17.73 -4.37
N ARG A 144 23.83 -18.04 -5.42
CA ARG A 144 25.20 -17.55 -5.59
C ARG A 144 25.30 -16.16 -6.23
N ARG A 145 24.23 -15.62 -6.83
CA ARG A 145 24.31 -14.40 -7.64
C ARG A 145 23.28 -13.35 -7.23
N VAL A 146 23.79 -12.15 -6.91
CA VAL A 146 22.97 -10.95 -6.77
C VAL A 146 22.67 -10.38 -8.15
N SER A 147 21.40 -10.34 -8.51
CA SER A 147 20.94 -9.78 -9.78
C SER A 147 20.74 -8.28 -9.65
N THR A 148 21.27 -7.52 -10.62
CA THR A 148 21.07 -6.07 -10.67
C THR A 148 19.96 -5.72 -11.66
N ILE A 149 18.96 -4.99 -11.20
CA ILE A 149 17.79 -4.57 -11.99
C ILE A 149 17.71 -3.05 -11.96
N LYS A 150 17.74 -2.43 -13.14
CA LYS A 150 17.58 -0.98 -13.31
C LYS A 150 16.30 -0.68 -14.08
N GLY A 151 15.54 0.32 -13.64
CA GLY A 151 14.32 0.74 -14.32
C GLY A 151 13.67 1.96 -13.67
N ILE A 152 12.58 2.43 -14.28
CA ILE A 152 11.79 3.56 -13.77
C ILE A 152 10.69 3.06 -12.85
N VAL A 153 10.48 3.76 -11.74
CA VAL A 153 9.37 3.48 -10.82
C VAL A 153 8.10 4.06 -11.40
N ILE A 154 7.15 3.20 -11.77
CA ILE A 154 5.88 3.62 -12.37
C ILE A 154 4.79 3.85 -11.33
N ALA A 155 4.86 3.16 -10.19
CA ALA A 155 3.87 3.28 -9.12
C ALA A 155 4.47 2.82 -7.79
N ARG A 156 3.99 3.41 -6.70
CA ARG A 156 4.26 2.99 -5.33
C ARG A 156 2.92 2.80 -4.60
N ARG A 157 2.80 1.73 -3.83
CA ARG A 157 1.68 1.46 -2.92
C ARG A 157 2.23 1.48 -1.50
N ASN A 158 1.64 2.32 -0.66
CA ASN A 158 1.96 2.38 0.76
C ASN A 158 0.93 1.53 1.52
N ALA A 159 1.40 0.47 2.17
CA ALA A 159 0.57 -0.49 2.90
C ALA A 159 1.36 -1.09 4.09
N GLY A 160 1.90 -0.21 4.95
CA GLY A 160 2.72 -0.63 6.09
C GLY A 160 3.94 -1.44 5.65
N LEU A 161 4.15 -2.59 6.30
CA LEU A 161 5.19 -3.57 5.96
C LEU A 161 5.06 -4.13 4.54
N ASN A 162 3.84 -4.20 4.02
CA ASN A 162 3.53 -4.70 2.67
C ASN A 162 3.56 -3.59 1.61
N SER A 163 4.27 -2.49 1.86
CA SER A 163 4.47 -1.43 0.87
C SER A 163 5.26 -1.96 -0.33
N THR A 164 4.79 -1.66 -1.55
CA THR A 164 5.39 -2.17 -2.79
C THR A 164 5.64 -1.04 -3.79
N PHE A 165 6.56 -1.27 -4.70
CA PHE A 165 6.77 -0.39 -5.85
C PHE A 165 6.94 -1.21 -7.13
N ARG A 166 6.51 -0.61 -8.24
CA ARG A 166 6.56 -1.24 -9.57
C ARG A 166 7.65 -0.59 -10.39
N LEU A 167 8.55 -1.41 -10.91
CA LEU A 167 9.63 -1.01 -11.79
C LEU A 167 9.28 -1.42 -13.23
N ARG A 168 9.56 -0.54 -14.19
CA ARG A 168 9.43 -0.82 -15.62
C ARG A 168 10.79 -0.65 -16.29
N ARG A 169 11.18 -1.62 -17.11
CA ARG A 169 12.39 -1.56 -17.96
C ARG A 169 12.16 -2.27 -19.29
N MET A 170 12.92 -1.90 -20.31
CA MET A 170 12.99 -2.66 -21.55
C MET A 170 14.11 -3.69 -21.42
N VAL A 171 13.82 -4.96 -21.68
CA VAL A 171 14.79 -6.05 -21.70
C VAL A 171 14.64 -6.76 -23.03
N ALA A 172 15.71 -6.82 -23.82
CA ALA A 172 15.71 -7.49 -25.12
C ALA A 172 14.53 -7.07 -26.03
N GLY A 173 14.20 -5.77 -26.06
CA GLY A 173 13.08 -5.24 -26.86
C GLY A 173 11.69 -5.42 -26.25
N VAL A 174 11.55 -6.16 -25.15
CA VAL A 174 10.27 -6.39 -24.46
C VAL A 174 10.14 -5.53 -23.20
N GLY A 175 8.99 -4.90 -23.01
CA GLY A 175 8.70 -4.11 -21.82
C GLY A 175 8.36 -4.99 -20.62
N VAL A 176 9.27 -5.10 -19.66
CA VAL A 176 9.09 -5.90 -18.45
C VAL A 176 8.69 -4.99 -17.28
N GLU A 177 7.60 -5.34 -16.61
CA GLU A 177 7.20 -4.75 -15.33
C GLU A 177 7.46 -5.75 -14.20
N SER A 178 8.08 -5.29 -13.12
CA SER A 178 8.34 -6.10 -11.94
C SER A 178 7.87 -5.38 -10.69
N LEU A 179 7.25 -6.12 -9.76
CA LEU A 179 6.73 -5.60 -8.50
C LEU A 179 7.64 -6.06 -7.36
N PHE A 180 8.10 -5.12 -6.54
CA PHE A 180 9.01 -5.39 -5.43
C PHE A 180 8.39 -4.90 -4.11
N PRO A 181 8.39 -5.73 -3.04
CA PRO A 181 8.12 -5.27 -1.69
C PRO A 181 9.28 -4.41 -1.20
N LEU A 182 8.98 -3.20 -0.74
CA LEU A 182 9.98 -2.24 -0.26
C LEU A 182 10.79 -2.80 0.92
N TYR A 183 10.10 -3.54 1.80
CA TYR A 183 10.66 -4.10 3.02
C TYR A 183 11.07 -5.58 2.90
N SER A 184 11.26 -6.12 1.69
CA SER A 184 11.73 -7.50 1.50
C SER A 184 13.21 -7.69 1.88
N PRO A 185 13.60 -8.77 2.58
CA PRO A 185 15.00 -9.09 2.89
C PRO A 185 15.82 -9.51 1.67
N ASN A 186 15.15 -9.90 0.58
CA ASN A 186 15.81 -10.32 -0.66
C ASN A 186 16.44 -9.13 -1.42
N ILE A 187 16.03 -7.89 -1.08
CA ILE A 187 16.60 -6.67 -1.65
C ILE A 187 17.78 -6.24 -0.77
N LYS A 188 18.99 -6.37 -1.30
CA LYS A 188 20.23 -6.01 -0.59
C LYS A 188 20.50 -4.52 -0.62
N GLU A 189 20.24 -3.87 -1.75
CA GLU A 189 20.56 -2.46 -1.93
C GLU A 189 19.58 -1.79 -2.90
N ILE A 190 19.20 -0.55 -2.59
CA ILE A 190 18.34 0.30 -3.40
C ILE A 190 19.07 1.62 -3.65
N LYS A 191 19.44 1.91 -4.91
CA LYS A 191 20.04 3.19 -5.29
C LYS A 191 19.10 3.97 -6.19
N VAL A 192 18.81 5.22 -5.82
CA VAL A 192 18.14 6.17 -6.71
C VAL A 192 19.20 6.81 -7.59
N LEU A 193 19.13 6.54 -8.90
CA LEU A 193 20.11 7.04 -9.88
C LEU A 193 19.72 8.41 -10.42
N ASP A 194 18.44 8.57 -10.76
CA ASP A 194 17.92 9.81 -11.36
C ASP A 194 16.47 10.05 -10.91
N LYS A 195 16.03 11.31 -10.95
CA LYS A 195 14.69 11.75 -10.55
C LYS A 195 14.06 12.52 -11.71
N LYS A 196 13.15 11.87 -12.45
CA LYS A 196 12.42 12.54 -13.54
C LYS A 196 11.20 13.28 -12.99
N LYS A 197 10.97 14.50 -13.50
CA LYS A 197 9.78 15.30 -13.17
C LYS A 197 8.54 14.65 -13.79
N VAL A 198 7.60 14.22 -12.96
CA VAL A 198 6.34 13.60 -13.40
C VAL A 198 5.14 14.29 -12.75
N ARG A 199 4.02 14.34 -13.48
CA ARG A 199 2.78 14.97 -13.01
C ARG A 199 1.77 13.98 -12.43
N ARG A 200 1.85 12.69 -12.80
CA ARG A 200 0.92 11.65 -12.34
C ARG A 200 1.55 10.82 -11.24
N ALA A 201 0.75 10.45 -10.23
CA ALA A 201 1.18 9.54 -9.16
C ALA A 201 1.42 8.09 -9.64
N LYS A 202 0.79 7.68 -10.75
CA LYS A 202 1.00 6.38 -11.39
C LYS A 202 1.23 6.58 -12.89
N LEU A 203 2.36 6.06 -13.39
CA LEU A 203 2.86 6.28 -14.75
C LEU A 203 2.47 5.13 -15.69
N TYR A 204 1.23 4.64 -15.60
CA TYR A 204 0.76 3.53 -16.45
C TYR A 204 0.74 3.87 -17.94
N TYR A 205 0.69 5.16 -18.29
CA TYR A 205 0.83 5.63 -19.67
C TYR A 205 2.20 5.28 -20.29
N LEU A 206 3.21 4.90 -19.50
CA LEU A 206 4.51 4.45 -20.01
C LEU A 206 4.44 3.07 -20.69
N ARG A 207 3.30 2.38 -20.63
CA ARG A 207 3.05 1.15 -21.39
C ARG A 207 2.95 1.41 -22.88
N ASP A 208 2.27 2.50 -23.22
CA ASP A 208 1.96 2.87 -24.61
C ASP A 208 3.03 3.80 -25.20
N LYS A 209 3.99 4.25 -24.39
CA LYS A 209 5.09 5.10 -24.82
C LYS A 209 6.35 4.29 -25.15
N MET A 210 6.97 4.65 -26.26
CA MET A 210 8.28 4.14 -26.65
C MET A 210 9.36 4.72 -25.73
N ASN A 211 10.02 3.86 -24.96
CA ASN A 211 11.20 4.11 -24.12
C ASN A 211 11.06 5.19 -23.03
N ALA A 212 10.81 4.74 -21.80
CA ALA A 212 10.71 5.59 -20.61
C ALA A 212 12.05 6.03 -19.98
N LEU A 213 13.20 5.63 -20.55
CA LEU A 213 14.53 5.74 -19.93
C LEU A 213 15.48 6.75 -20.59
N ARG A 214 15.06 7.43 -21.66
CA ARG A 214 15.80 8.60 -22.20
C ARG A 214 15.25 9.87 -21.55
#